data_AF-A0A1I8EG85-F1
#
_entry.id   AF-A0A1I8EG85-F1
#
_cell.length_a   1.000
_cell.length_b   1.000
_cell.length_c   1.000
_cell.angle_alpha   90.00
_cell.angle_beta   90.00
_cell.angle_gamma   90.00
#
_symmetry.space_group_name_H-M   'P 1'
#
loop_
_entity.id
_entity.type
_entity.pdbx_description
1 polymer ?
#
loop_
_entity_poly.entity_id
_entity_poly.type
_entity_poly.pdbx_seq_one_letter_code
_entity_poly.pdbx_strand_id
1 'polypeptide(L)'
;MYRYRASRTWNHAGRHMQGITPEIWMEKEQPGEEYDYFERAIRKTGCWEEHLTCADCISHTKDWRECKEELQKFRNCMQTYMKDKMKPSGKTSD
;
A
#
# COMPACT_ATOMS: atom_id res chain seq x y z
N MET A 1 -12.71 -63.64 -14.05
CA MET A 1 -11.86 -62.44 -14.23
C MET A 1 -12.82 -61.26 -14.21
N TYR A 2 -12.81 -60.27 -13.32
CA TYR A 2 -11.72 -59.60 -12.61
C TYR A 2 -12.11 -59.27 -11.16
N ARG A 3 -11.08 -59.07 -10.34
CA ARG A 3 -11.10 -58.97 -8.88
C ARG A 3 -11.85 -57.72 -8.39
N TYR A 4 -12.75 -57.92 -7.43
CA TYR A 4 -13.29 -56.88 -6.57
C TYR A 4 -12.29 -56.57 -5.45
N ARG A 5 -11.92 -55.30 -5.25
CA ARG A 5 -11.52 -54.80 -3.94
C ARG A 5 -12.12 -53.41 -3.74
N ALA A 6 -13.16 -53.38 -2.91
CA ALA A 6 -13.78 -52.18 -2.38
C ALA A 6 -12.78 -51.37 -1.55
N SER A 7 -12.79 -50.04 -1.72
CA SER A 7 -12.31 -49.01 -0.79
C SER A 7 -12.52 -47.65 -1.48
N ARG A 8 -13.21 -46.64 -0.95
CA ARG A 8 -13.65 -46.34 0.41
C ARG A 8 -15.04 -45.70 0.29
N THR A 9 -15.98 -46.19 1.08
CA THR A 9 -17.17 -45.41 1.44
C THR A 9 -16.70 -44.13 2.12
N TRP A 10 -16.84 -42.97 1.47
CA TRP A 10 -16.90 -41.70 2.18
C TRP A 10 -18.36 -41.38 2.41
N ASN A 11 -18.91 -41.97 3.48
CA ASN A 11 -19.95 -41.28 4.23
C ASN A 11 -19.29 -40.05 4.84
N HIS A 12 -19.51 -38.89 4.25
CA HIS A 12 -19.46 -37.65 5.01
C HIS A 12 -20.69 -36.83 4.63
N ALA A 13 -21.61 -36.79 5.57
CA ALA A 13 -22.73 -35.89 5.60
C ALA A 13 -22.30 -34.46 5.23
N GLY A 14 -23.18 -33.78 4.49
CA GLY A 14 -23.24 -32.34 4.21
C GLY A 14 -21.99 -31.52 4.54
N ARG A 15 -21.11 -31.35 3.56
CA ARG A 15 -20.16 -30.23 3.58
C ARG A 15 -20.95 -28.96 3.26
N HIS A 16 -21.42 -28.27 4.29
CA HIS A 16 -21.84 -26.88 4.20
C HIS A 16 -20.65 -26.09 3.63
N MET A 17 -20.71 -25.78 2.34
CA MET A 17 -19.76 -24.89 1.70
C MET A 17 -20.02 -23.52 2.32
N GLN A 18 -19.28 -23.16 3.38
CA GLN A 18 -19.26 -21.78 3.84
C GLN A 18 -18.61 -20.98 2.72
N GLY A 19 -19.48 -20.44 1.87
CA GLY A 19 -19.11 -19.41 0.93
C GLY A 19 -18.44 -18.28 1.70
N ILE A 20 -17.39 -17.74 1.08
CA ILE A 20 -16.86 -16.42 1.35
C ILE A 20 -18.07 -15.50 1.52
N THR A 21 -18.39 -15.13 2.76
CA THR A 21 -19.49 -14.20 3.03
C THR A 21 -19.12 -12.84 2.45
N PRO A 22 -20.08 -12.03 2.00
CA PRO A 22 -19.80 -10.70 1.42
C PRO A 22 -19.21 -9.70 2.44
N GLU A 23 -19.08 -10.08 3.71
CA GLU A 23 -18.58 -9.25 4.79
C GLU A 23 -17.05 -9.09 4.80
N ILE A 24 -16.32 -9.73 3.89
CA ILE A 24 -14.84 -9.69 3.86
C ILE A 24 -14.27 -8.39 3.24
N TRP A 25 -15.10 -7.41 2.85
CA TRP A 25 -14.61 -6.14 2.26
C TRP A 25 -15.28 -4.89 2.86
N MET A 26 -15.33 -4.81 4.18
CA MET A 26 -15.58 -3.55 4.92
C MET A 26 -14.82 -3.56 6.26
N GLU A 27 -13.52 -3.84 6.23
CA GLU A 27 -12.66 -3.33 7.30
C GLU A 27 -12.70 -1.81 7.16
N LYS A 28 -13.29 -1.13 8.14
CA LYS A 28 -13.45 0.33 8.16
C LYS A 28 -12.07 1.01 8.14
N GLU A 29 -11.57 1.32 6.95
CA GLU A 29 -10.61 2.41 6.83
C GLU A 29 -11.38 3.69 7.16
N GLN A 30 -11.10 4.26 8.33
CA GLN A 30 -11.59 5.58 8.68
C GLN A 30 -10.85 6.59 7.78
N PRO A 31 -11.51 7.22 6.79
CA PRO A 31 -10.83 8.00 5.76
C PRO A 31 -10.13 9.25 6.30
N GLY A 32 -10.44 9.66 7.54
CA GLY A 32 -9.83 10.81 8.21
C GLY A 32 -8.46 10.53 8.84
N GLU A 33 -8.16 9.29 9.26
CA GLU A 33 -6.85 8.98 9.87
C GLU A 33 -5.78 8.60 8.84
N GLU A 34 -6.18 8.01 7.71
CA GLU A 34 -5.24 7.56 6.68
C GLU A 34 -4.54 8.74 5.99
N TYR A 35 -5.30 9.77 5.61
CA TYR A 35 -4.73 10.97 5.00
C TYR A 35 -3.71 11.65 5.94
N ASP A 36 -4.02 11.71 7.23
CA ASP A 36 -3.12 12.22 8.25
C ASP A 36 -1.87 11.33 8.43
N TYR A 37 -2.00 10.00 8.38
CA TYR A 37 -0.83 9.12 8.40
C TYR A 37 0.11 9.37 7.20
N PHE A 38 -0.45 9.51 5.99
CA PHE A 38 0.31 9.78 4.79
C PHE A 38 1.00 11.15 4.82
N GLU A 39 0.28 12.21 5.19
CA GLU A 39 0.86 13.55 5.35
C GLU A 39 1.96 13.56 6.40
N ARG A 40 1.73 12.93 7.57
CA ARG A 40 2.75 12.79 8.62
C ARG A 40 3.98 12.04 8.12
N ALA A 41 3.81 11.02 7.28
CA ALA A 41 4.93 10.29 6.69
C ALA A 41 5.74 11.17 5.75
N ILE A 42 5.11 11.95 4.88
CA ILE A 42 5.81 12.87 3.96
C ILE A 42 6.52 13.97 4.73
N ARG A 43 5.88 14.56 5.76
CA ARG A 43 6.53 15.60 6.58
C ARG A 43 7.83 15.10 7.24
N LYS A 44 7.90 13.83 7.62
CA LYS A 44 9.11 13.21 8.19
C LYS A 44 10.25 13.04 7.17
N THR A 45 9.96 13.01 5.87
CA THR A 45 11.01 12.89 4.84
C THR A 45 11.66 14.23 4.49
N GLY A 46 11.03 15.35 4.83
CA GLY A 46 11.45 16.68 4.43
C GLY A 46 10.96 17.09 3.03
N CYS A 47 10.26 16.21 2.30
CA CYS A 47 9.77 16.46 0.93
C CYS A 47 8.37 17.06 0.89
N TRP A 48 7.99 17.84 1.91
CA TRP A 48 6.63 18.36 2.06
C TRP A 48 6.31 19.47 1.06
N GLU A 49 7.29 20.31 0.73
CA GLU A 49 7.12 21.41 -0.23
C GLU A 49 6.89 20.89 -1.65
N GLU A 50 7.64 19.88 -2.08
CA GLU A 50 7.45 19.24 -3.38
C GLU A 50 6.13 18.48 -3.45
N HIS A 51 5.67 17.90 -2.33
CA HIS A 51 4.35 17.30 -2.24
C HIS A 51 3.24 18.35 -2.43
N LEU A 52 3.32 19.48 -1.73
CA LEU A 52 2.33 20.56 -1.87
C LEU A 52 2.32 21.12 -3.28
N THR A 53 3.49 21.31 -3.90
CA THR A 53 3.60 21.77 -5.29
C THR A 53 2.93 20.79 -6.25
N CYS A 54 3.14 19.49 -6.06
CA CYS A 54 2.50 18.46 -6.85
C CYS A 54 0.97 18.42 -6.63
N ALA A 55 0.52 18.53 -5.39
CA ALA A 55 -0.90 18.55 -5.03
C ALA A 55 -1.61 19.78 -5.60
N ASP A 56 -0.95 20.93 -5.57
CA ASP A 56 -1.43 22.19 -6.14
C ASP A 56 -1.59 22.06 -7.66
N CYS A 57 -0.58 21.56 -8.38
CA CYS A 57 -0.69 21.31 -9.81
C CYS A 57 -1.88 20.39 -10.14
N ILE A 58 -2.02 19.25 -9.45
CA ILE A 58 -3.13 18.31 -9.70
C ILE A 58 -4.48 18.97 -9.37
N SER A 59 -4.53 19.83 -8.34
CA SER A 59 -5.74 20.59 -7.99
C SER A 59 -6.12 21.60 -9.07
N HIS A 60 -5.13 22.24 -9.71
CA HIS A 60 -5.34 23.21 -10.77
C HIS A 60 -5.66 22.56 -12.13
N THR A 61 -4.87 21.57 -12.54
CA THR A 61 -5.00 20.93 -13.86
C THR A 61 -6.12 19.89 -13.90
N LYS A 62 -6.45 19.28 -12.75
CA LYS A 62 -7.29 18.08 -12.64
C LYS A 62 -6.79 16.89 -13.46
N ASP A 63 -5.54 16.95 -13.95
CA ASP A 63 -4.88 15.89 -14.70
C ASP A 63 -3.42 15.80 -14.25
N TRP A 64 -3.09 14.72 -13.54
CA TRP A 64 -1.76 14.49 -13.01
C TRP A 64 -0.70 14.25 -14.10
N ARG A 65 -1.11 13.93 -15.34
CA ARG A 65 -0.19 13.72 -16.47
C ARG A 65 0.48 15.02 -16.93
N GLU A 66 -0.21 16.15 -16.73
CA GLU A 66 0.32 17.49 -16.99
C GLU A 66 1.34 17.91 -15.92
N CYS A 67 1.24 17.35 -14.70
CA CYS A 67 2.10 17.66 -13.55
C CYS A 67 3.40 16.84 -13.51
N LYS A 68 3.96 16.50 -14.68
CA LYS A 68 5.11 15.59 -14.79
C LYS A 68 6.36 16.18 -14.13
N GLU A 69 6.56 17.48 -14.21
CA GLU A 69 7.72 18.16 -13.64
C GLU A 69 7.67 18.14 -12.10
N GLU A 70 6.51 18.45 -11.52
CA GLU A 70 6.25 18.46 -10.08
C GLU A 70 6.38 17.05 -9.50
N LEU A 71 5.84 16.05 -10.19
CA LEU A 71 5.99 14.64 -9.83
C LEU A 71 7.46 14.19 -9.87
N GLN A 72 8.24 14.67 -10.84
CA GLN A 72 9.67 14.38 -10.91
C GLN A 72 10.44 15.01 -9.75
N LYS A 73 10.16 16.27 -9.39
CA LYS A 73 10.76 16.95 -8.24
C LYS A 73 10.48 16.18 -6.95
N PHE A 74 9.22 15.83 -6.71
CA PHE A 74 8.81 15.05 -5.54
C PHE A 74 9.50 13.68 -5.49
N ARG A 75 9.55 12.95 -6.61
CA ARG A 75 10.24 11.67 -6.72
C ARG A 75 11.73 11.78 -6.42
N ASN A 76 12.39 12.82 -6.93
CA ASN A 76 13.81 13.05 -6.71
C ASN A 76 14.11 13.31 -5.23
N CYS A 77 13.29 14.13 -4.55
CA CYS A 77 13.43 14.35 -3.12
C CYS A 77 13.31 13.04 -2.33
N MET A 78 12.26 12.26 -2.59
CA MET A 78 12.05 10.98 -1.92
C MET A 78 13.19 9.99 -2.17
N GLN A 79 13.74 9.93 -3.38
CA GLN A 79 14.89 9.09 -3.67
C GLN A 79 16.13 9.48 -2.87
N THR A 80 16.38 10.78 -2.68
CA THR A 80 17.48 11.27 -1.83
C THR A 80 17.29 10.81 -0.38
N TYR A 81 16.10 11.01 0.18
CA TYR A 81 15.77 10.54 1.53
C TYR A 81 15.99 9.02 1.69
N MET A 82 15.55 8.21 0.72
CA MET A 82 15.74 6.75 0.78
C MET A 82 17.22 6.35 0.72
N LYS A 83 18.04 7.04 -0.09
CA LYS A 83 19.48 6.81 -0.14
C LYS A 83 20.15 7.13 1.19
N ASP A 84 19.74 8.21 1.85
CA ASP A 84 20.29 8.59 3.16
C ASP A 84 19.86 7.63 4.27
N LYS A 85 18.63 7.10 4.23
CA LYS A 85 18.17 6.05 5.16
C LYS A 85 18.87 4.71 4.97
N MET A 86 19.32 4.39 3.76
CA MET A 86 20.04 3.16 3.45
C MET A 86 21.53 3.21 3.81
N LYS A 87 22.10 4.39 4.08
CA LYS A 87 23.46 4.46 4.63
C LYS A 87 23.42 3.89 6.05
N PRO A 88 24.18 2.83 6.38
CA PRO A 88 24.33 2.42 7.76
C PRO A 88 24.93 3.61 8.51
N SER A 89 24.14 4.25 9.37
CA SER A 89 24.58 5.34 10.21
C SER A 89 25.72 4.84 11.10
N GLY A 90 26.96 5.07 10.68
CA GLY A 90 28.10 5.07 11.57
C GLY A 90 27.85 6.15 12.61
N LYS A 91 27.59 5.71 13.84
CA LYS A 91 27.44 6.60 15.00
C LYS A 91 28.68 7.49 15.08
N THR A 92 28.49 8.80 15.05
CA THR A 92 29.51 9.77 15.49
C THR A 92 29.59 9.66 17.01
N SER A 93 30.74 9.23 17.52
CA SER A 93 31.16 9.49 18.90
C SER A 93 31.41 10.99 19.07
N ASP A 94 30.80 11.57 20.10
CA ASP A 94 31.39 12.67 20.87
C ASP A 94 31.16 12.32 22.36
#